data_AF-A0A959RJK7-F1
#
_entry.id   AF-A0A959RJK7-F1
#
_cell.length_a   1.000
_cell.length_b   1.000
_cell.length_c   1.000
_cell.angle_alpha   90.00
_cell.angle_beta   90.00
_cell.angle_gamma   90.00
#
_symmetry.space_group_name_H-M   'P 1'
#
loop_
_entity.id
_entity.type
_entity.pdbx_description
1 polymer ?
#
loop_
_entity_poly.entity_id
_entity_poly.type
_entity_poly.pdbx_seq_one_letter_code
_entity_poly.pdbx_strand_id
1 'polypeptide(L)'
;MKELAKILFKFRSYTPVPFVILMLVFYNGNLLSWIIGLIILILGELLRFWGVSFAGSITRTTSSVKADQLVTAGPFAHVRNPLYVGNILIYLGFGIISLALFPYLQIIALVWFVFQYTLIVSIEEEFLESKFGQSYKDYKANVNRIVPKLKAYKPENAGVIEPNYQKGLKSEMRTMQALGVILLLTIIIHLVK
;
A
#
# COMPACT_ATOMS: atom_id res chain seq x y z
N MET A 1 0.50 -20.62 10.20
CA MET A 1 1.01 -19.32 9.71
C MET A 1 0.82 -19.13 8.20
N LYS A 2 1.27 -20.05 7.32
CA LYS A 2 1.11 -19.90 5.85
C LYS A 2 -0.34 -19.81 5.36
N GLU A 3 -1.26 -20.62 5.91
CA GLU A 3 -2.68 -20.55 5.53
C GLU A 3 -3.32 -19.20 5.92
N LEU A 4 -2.99 -18.68 7.10
CA LEU A 4 -3.42 -17.34 7.53
C LEU A 4 -2.90 -16.25 6.57
N ALA A 5 -1.63 -16.33 6.15
CA ALA A 5 -1.05 -15.40 5.19
C ALA A 5 -1.78 -15.43 3.83
N LYS A 6 -2.14 -16.62 3.33
CA LYS A 6 -2.93 -16.76 2.09
C LYS A 6 -4.33 -16.17 2.22
N ILE A 7 -5.00 -16.40 3.34
CA ILE A 7 -6.31 -15.80 3.64
C ILE A 7 -6.19 -14.27 3.67
N LEU A 8 -5.22 -13.73 4.41
CA LEU A 8 -4.97 -12.30 4.47
C LEU A 8 -4.64 -11.72 3.10
N PHE A 9 -3.81 -12.39 2.29
CA PHE A 9 -3.52 -11.97 0.92
C PHE A 9 -4.78 -11.89 0.07
N LYS A 10 -5.68 -12.89 0.16
CA LYS A 10 -6.93 -12.93 -0.59
C LYS A 10 -7.88 -11.80 -0.20
N PHE A 11 -7.97 -11.47 1.08
CA PHE A 11 -8.90 -10.48 1.63
C PHE A 11 -8.27 -9.12 1.92
N ARG A 12 -7.00 -8.88 1.56
CA ARG A 12 -6.24 -7.66 1.90
C ARG A 12 -6.93 -6.35 1.55
N SER A 13 -7.77 -6.32 0.52
CA SER A 13 -8.51 -5.13 0.11
C SER A 13 -9.67 -4.77 1.06
N TYR A 14 -10.14 -5.72 1.86
CA TYR A 14 -11.27 -5.54 2.78
C TYR A 14 -10.84 -5.36 4.24
N THR A 15 -9.60 -5.70 4.59
CA THR A 15 -9.08 -5.54 5.96
C THR A 15 -9.11 -4.10 6.49
N PRO A 16 -9.05 -3.02 5.66
CA PRO A 16 -9.20 -1.65 6.15
C PRO A 16 -10.65 -1.25 6.46
N VAL A 17 -11.65 -1.94 5.90
CA VAL A 17 -13.06 -1.50 5.92
C VAL A 17 -13.60 -1.31 7.35
N PRO A 18 -13.39 -2.24 8.30
CA PRO A 18 -13.87 -2.05 9.67
C PRO A 18 -13.28 -0.79 10.33
N PHE A 19 -12.01 -0.50 10.08
CA PHE A 19 -11.36 0.69 10.61
C PHE A 19 -11.92 1.98 9.99
N VAL A 20 -12.16 1.98 8.68
CA VAL A 20 -12.79 3.11 7.98
C VAL A 20 -14.20 3.36 8.52
N ILE A 21 -14.98 2.32 8.77
CA ILE A 21 -16.32 2.46 9.38
C ILE A 21 -16.22 3.12 10.76
N LEU A 22 -15.31 2.64 11.62
CA LEU A 22 -15.08 3.25 12.94
C LEU A 22 -14.63 4.71 12.82
N MET A 23 -13.81 5.04 11.82
CA MET A 23 -13.35 6.40 11.55
C MET A 23 -14.50 7.34 11.15
N LEU A 24 -15.46 6.85 10.38
CA LEU A 24 -16.64 7.62 9.99
C LEU A 24 -17.61 7.79 11.18
N VAL A 25 -17.86 6.72 11.94
CA VAL A 25 -18.79 6.75 13.09
C VAL A 25 -18.28 7.68 14.21
N PHE A 26 -17.01 7.53 14.58
CA PHE A 26 -16.39 8.31 15.66
C PHE A 26 -15.66 9.55 15.15
N TYR A 27 -16.03 10.06 13.98
CA TYR A 27 -15.41 11.22 13.35
C TYR A 27 -15.36 12.44 14.28
N ASN A 28 -14.18 13.05 14.41
CA ASN A 28 -13.91 14.25 15.21
C ASN A 28 -12.83 15.14 14.55
N GLY A 29 -12.78 15.16 13.21
CA GLY A 29 -11.77 15.87 12.44
C GLY A 29 -11.98 17.40 12.42
N ASN A 30 -10.89 18.12 12.19
CA ASN A 30 -10.86 19.58 12.07
C ASN A 30 -9.99 20.01 10.86
N LEU A 31 -9.98 21.30 10.53
CA LEU A 31 -9.27 21.79 9.34
C LEU A 31 -7.79 21.38 9.29
N LEU A 32 -7.08 21.44 10.42
CA LEU A 32 -5.66 21.07 10.49
C LEU A 32 -5.49 19.56 10.23
N SER A 33 -6.35 18.73 10.81
CA SER A 33 -6.32 17.28 10.61
C SER A 33 -6.64 16.90 9.17
N TRP A 34 -7.54 17.63 8.51
CA TRP A 34 -7.80 17.52 7.07
C TRP A 34 -6.56 17.83 6.23
N ILE A 35 -5.91 18.97 6.47
CA ILE A 35 -4.73 19.38 5.68
C ILE A 35 -3.60 18.34 5.81
N ILE A 36 -3.23 18.00 7.05
CA ILE A 36 -2.15 17.04 7.30
C ILE A 36 -2.50 15.67 6.73
N GLY A 37 -3.72 15.21 7.00
CA GLY A 37 -4.16 13.89 6.58
C GLY A 37 -4.28 13.75 5.06
N LEU A 38 -4.76 14.80 4.36
CA LEU A 38 -4.79 14.82 2.88
C LEU A 38 -3.40 14.78 2.27
N ILE A 39 -2.43 15.53 2.82
CA ILE A 39 -1.05 15.50 2.33
C ILE A 39 -0.50 14.07 2.43
N ILE A 40 -0.64 13.44 3.59
CA ILE A 40 -0.14 12.06 3.81
C ILE A 40 -0.86 11.06 2.90
N LEU A 41 -2.18 11.19 2.75
CA LEU A 41 -3.00 10.33 1.88
C LEU A 41 -2.58 10.44 0.43
N ILE A 42 -2.40 11.67 -0.08
CA ILE A 42 -1.96 11.93 -1.46
C ILE A 42 -0.56 11.36 -1.69
N LEU A 43 0.39 11.55 -0.77
CA LEU A 43 1.73 10.95 -0.87
C LEU A 43 1.67 9.42 -0.94
N GLY A 44 0.79 8.81 -0.15
CA GLY A 44 0.54 7.37 -0.19
C GLY A 44 0.02 6.89 -1.55
N GLU A 45 -0.96 7.59 -2.10
CA GLU A 45 -1.53 7.25 -3.41
C GLU A 45 -0.55 7.49 -4.56
N LEU A 46 0.25 8.57 -4.52
CA LEU A 46 1.31 8.81 -5.50
C LEU A 46 2.36 7.70 -5.48
N LEU A 47 2.76 7.21 -4.30
CA LEU A 47 3.68 6.08 -4.18
C LEU A 47 3.08 4.79 -4.77
N ARG A 48 1.79 4.54 -4.53
CA ARG A 48 1.09 3.39 -5.12
C ARG A 48 1.00 3.50 -6.63
N PHE A 49 0.58 4.65 -7.15
CA PHE A 49 0.51 4.92 -8.57
C PHE A 49 1.87 4.73 -9.25
N TRP A 50 2.95 5.24 -8.65
CA TRP A 50 4.31 5.04 -9.14
C TRP A 50 4.66 3.55 -9.18
N GLY A 51 4.37 2.79 -8.11
CA GLY A 51 4.65 1.34 -8.07
C GLY A 51 3.86 0.55 -9.10
N VAL A 52 2.55 0.79 -9.21
CA VAL A 52 1.68 0.09 -10.17
C VAL A 52 2.04 0.44 -11.61
N SER A 53 2.58 1.63 -11.87
CA SER A 53 3.08 1.99 -13.21
C SER A 53 4.25 1.10 -13.66
N PHE A 54 5.05 0.55 -12.74
CA PHE A 54 6.13 -0.41 -13.06
C PHE A 54 5.67 -1.86 -12.95
N ALA A 55 4.90 -2.21 -11.93
CA ALA A 55 4.48 -3.58 -11.67
C ALA A 55 3.26 -4.04 -12.50
N GLY A 56 2.50 -3.10 -13.05
CA GLY A 56 1.29 -3.39 -13.82
C GLY A 56 0.11 -3.86 -12.96
N SER A 57 -0.96 -4.28 -13.64
CA SER A 57 -2.23 -4.67 -13.01
C SER A 57 -2.17 -6.01 -12.27
N ILE A 58 -1.08 -6.79 -12.43
CA ILE A 58 -0.92 -8.09 -11.76
C ILE A 58 -0.95 -7.95 -10.22
N THR A 59 -0.53 -6.79 -9.72
CA THR A 59 -0.59 -6.36 -8.31
C THR A 59 -2.00 -6.41 -7.71
N ARG A 60 -3.04 -6.35 -8.54
CA ARG A 60 -4.45 -6.43 -8.14
C ARG A 60 -4.99 -7.85 -8.05
N THR A 61 -4.20 -8.85 -8.45
CA THR A 61 -4.61 -10.26 -8.34
C THR A 61 -4.55 -10.68 -6.87
N THR A 62 -5.68 -11.15 -6.35
CA THR A 62 -5.81 -11.61 -4.95
C THR A 62 -6.01 -13.13 -4.84
N SER A 63 -6.28 -13.83 -5.96
CA SER A 63 -6.50 -15.28 -5.98
C SER A 63 -5.22 -16.09 -5.78
N SER A 64 -4.08 -15.57 -6.22
CA SER A 64 -2.75 -16.14 -5.99
C SER A 64 -1.66 -15.09 -6.13
N VAL A 65 -0.50 -15.34 -5.52
CA VAL A 65 0.70 -14.52 -5.75
C VAL A 65 1.16 -14.75 -7.18
N LYS A 66 1.39 -13.66 -7.92
CA LYS A 66 1.88 -13.69 -9.30
C LYS A 66 2.84 -12.54 -9.56
N ALA A 67 3.85 -12.82 -10.38
CA ALA A 67 4.76 -11.80 -10.92
C ALA A 67 5.27 -12.30 -12.26
N ASP A 68 5.09 -11.55 -13.35
CA ASP A 68 5.56 -11.96 -14.68
C ASP A 68 7.08 -11.79 -14.80
N GLN A 69 7.60 -10.71 -14.22
CA GLN A 69 9.02 -10.36 -14.15
C GLN A 69 9.38 -9.82 -12.77
N LEU A 70 10.67 -9.85 -12.43
CA LEU A 70 11.17 -9.26 -11.20
C LEU A 70 11.36 -7.75 -11.35
N VAL A 71 10.41 -6.98 -10.80
CA VAL A 71 10.44 -5.51 -10.87
C VAL A 71 11.35 -4.94 -9.79
N THR A 72 12.44 -4.30 -10.23
CA THR A 72 13.45 -3.66 -9.35
C THR A 72 13.66 -2.17 -9.67
N ALA A 73 12.82 -1.60 -10.54
CA ALA A 73 12.89 -0.21 -10.99
C ALA A 73 11.79 0.66 -10.36
N GLY A 74 11.92 1.99 -10.50
CA GLY A 74 11.00 2.94 -9.90
C GLY A 74 11.03 2.86 -8.36
N PRO A 75 9.88 2.82 -7.68
CA PRO A 75 9.88 2.77 -6.21
C PRO A 75 10.40 1.44 -5.66
N PHE A 76 10.37 0.37 -6.47
CA PHE A 76 10.94 -0.93 -6.10
C PHE A 76 12.46 -0.89 -5.95
N ALA A 77 13.14 0.07 -6.58
CA ALA A 77 14.58 0.28 -6.37
C ALA A 77 14.91 0.79 -4.95
N HIS A 78 13.94 1.38 -4.26
CA HIS A 78 14.11 2.02 -2.94
C HIS A 78 13.52 1.18 -1.80
N VAL A 79 12.42 0.47 -2.06
CA VAL A 79 11.73 -0.37 -1.08
C VAL A 79 11.07 -1.54 -1.80
N ARG A 80 11.11 -2.76 -1.24
CA ARG A 80 10.56 -3.94 -1.92
C ARG A 80 9.04 -3.96 -2.02
N ASN A 81 8.35 -3.31 -1.08
CA ASN A 81 6.90 -3.33 -0.98
C ASN A 81 6.28 -1.92 -0.98
N PRO A 82 6.52 -1.09 -2.02
CA PRO A 82 6.08 0.30 -2.04
C PRO A 82 4.56 0.44 -2.01
N LEU A 83 3.82 -0.54 -2.55
CA LEU A 83 2.35 -0.53 -2.52
C LEU A 83 1.79 -0.67 -1.11
N TYR A 84 2.41 -1.49 -0.26
CA TYR A 84 2.01 -1.64 1.14
C TYR A 84 2.41 -0.42 1.96
N VAL A 85 3.57 0.17 1.69
CA VAL A 85 3.95 1.47 2.29
C VAL A 85 2.91 2.53 1.93
N GLY A 86 2.53 2.63 0.66
CA GLY A 86 1.51 3.57 0.21
C GLY A 86 0.12 3.30 0.83
N ASN A 87 -0.28 2.04 0.99
CA ASN A 87 -1.52 1.70 1.71
C ASN A 87 -1.49 2.17 3.17
N ILE A 88 -0.36 1.97 3.87
CA ILE A 88 -0.18 2.45 5.25
C ILE A 88 -0.31 3.97 5.30
N LEU A 89 0.32 4.69 4.36
CA LEU A 89 0.22 6.15 4.29
C LEU A 89 -1.21 6.62 4.00
N ILE A 90 -1.93 6.02 3.06
CA ILE A 90 -3.34 6.32 2.80
C ILE A 90 -4.17 6.14 4.06
N TYR A 91 -3.98 5.03 4.76
CA TYR A 91 -4.70 4.75 6.00
C TYR A 91 -4.34 5.74 7.12
N LEU A 92 -3.06 6.05 7.30
CA LEU A 92 -2.60 7.07 8.27
C LEU A 92 -3.19 8.43 7.96
N GLY A 93 -3.18 8.84 6.69
CA GLY A 93 -3.76 10.09 6.24
C GLY A 93 -5.25 10.15 6.56
N PHE A 94 -6.00 9.10 6.23
CA PHE A 94 -7.43 9.06 6.53
C PHE A 94 -7.73 9.03 8.04
N GLY A 95 -6.93 8.32 8.82
CA GLY A 95 -7.10 8.31 10.26
C GLY A 95 -6.82 9.67 10.90
N ILE A 96 -5.83 10.41 10.40
CA ILE A 96 -5.59 11.80 10.79
C ILE A 96 -6.75 12.71 10.35
N ILE A 97 -7.29 12.56 9.13
CA ILE A 97 -8.50 13.30 8.69
C ILE A 97 -9.63 13.10 9.69
N SER A 98 -9.88 11.85 10.10
CA SER A 98 -11.00 11.50 10.95
C SER A 98 -10.84 11.93 12.42
N LEU A 99 -9.60 11.93 12.95
CA LEU A 99 -9.28 11.99 14.38
C LEU A 99 -10.14 11.06 15.27
N ALA A 100 -10.68 10.00 14.68
CA ALA A 100 -11.61 9.12 15.37
C ALA A 100 -10.89 8.29 16.43
N LEU A 101 -11.33 8.40 17.69
CA LEU A 101 -10.75 7.70 18.84
C LEU A 101 -9.21 7.86 18.91
N PHE A 102 -8.70 9.02 18.50
CA PHE A 102 -7.27 9.27 18.41
C PHE A 102 -6.62 9.33 19.82
N PRO A 103 -5.44 8.72 20.03
CA PRO A 103 -4.58 8.01 19.07
C PRO A 103 -4.82 6.49 18.98
N TYR A 104 -5.72 5.94 19.79
CA TYR A 104 -5.83 4.49 20.02
C TYR A 104 -6.21 3.70 18.77
N LEU A 105 -7.22 4.16 18.01
CA LEU A 105 -7.64 3.49 16.78
C LEU A 105 -6.50 3.45 15.75
N GLN A 106 -5.72 4.53 15.66
CA GLN A 106 -4.59 4.63 14.76
C GLN A 106 -3.49 3.63 15.11
N ILE A 107 -3.16 3.50 16.39
CA ILE A 107 -2.13 2.58 16.87
C ILE A 107 -2.55 1.13 16.63
N ILE A 108 -3.78 0.76 17.01
CA ILE A 108 -4.31 -0.60 16.84
C ILE A 108 -4.27 -0.99 15.36
N ALA A 109 -4.71 -0.10 14.48
CA ALA A 109 -4.71 -0.36 13.07
C ALA A 109 -3.30 -0.43 12.47
N LEU A 110 -2.38 0.44 12.88
CA LEU A 110 -0.99 0.37 12.41
C LEU A 110 -0.35 -0.96 12.80
N VAL A 111 -0.54 -1.42 14.04
CA VAL A 111 -0.08 -2.74 14.50
C VAL A 111 -0.69 -3.85 13.63
N TRP A 112 -1.99 -3.78 13.35
CA TRP A 112 -2.69 -4.72 12.48
C TRP A 112 -2.14 -4.73 11.04
N PHE A 113 -1.88 -3.56 10.44
CA PHE A 113 -1.32 -3.46 9.09
C PHE A 113 0.13 -3.98 9.03
N VAL A 114 0.96 -3.68 10.03
CA VAL A 114 2.31 -4.22 10.12
C VAL A 114 2.28 -5.75 10.25
N PHE A 115 1.41 -6.28 11.11
CA PHE A 115 1.24 -7.72 11.29
C PHE A 115 0.79 -8.40 9.99
N GLN A 116 -0.31 -7.94 9.38
CA GLN A 116 -0.86 -8.58 8.18
C GLN A 116 0.12 -8.51 7.01
N TYR A 117 0.80 -7.37 6.80
CA TYR A 117 1.73 -7.22 5.69
C TYR A 117 3.01 -8.01 5.92
N THR A 118 3.45 -8.22 7.17
CA THR A 118 4.55 -9.14 7.44
C THR A 118 4.22 -10.57 7.00
N LEU A 119 2.98 -11.02 7.24
CA LEU A 119 2.52 -12.34 6.80
C LEU A 119 2.38 -12.42 5.28
N ILE A 120 1.71 -11.43 4.67
CA ILE A 120 1.52 -11.38 3.22
C ILE A 120 2.86 -11.33 2.48
N VAL A 121 3.76 -10.43 2.90
CA VAL A 121 5.07 -10.31 2.28
C VAL A 121 5.86 -11.61 2.41
N SER A 122 5.76 -12.34 3.52
CA SER A 122 6.53 -13.59 3.65
C SER A 122 6.18 -14.64 2.59
N ILE A 123 4.90 -14.79 2.21
CA ILE A 123 4.50 -15.70 1.12
C ILE A 123 4.83 -15.14 -0.27
N GLU A 124 4.87 -13.82 -0.43
CA GLU A 124 5.32 -13.19 -1.67
C GLU A 124 6.83 -13.35 -1.87
N GLU A 125 7.63 -13.14 -0.83
CA GLU A 125 9.08 -13.35 -0.88
C GLU A 125 9.40 -14.82 -1.17
N GLU A 126 8.70 -15.78 -0.56
CA GLU A 126 8.87 -17.22 -0.86
C GLU A 126 8.56 -17.55 -2.33
N PHE A 127 7.47 -17.01 -2.88
CA PHE A 127 7.12 -17.16 -4.29
C PHE A 127 8.18 -16.54 -5.22
N LEU A 128 8.66 -15.33 -4.90
CA LEU A 128 9.65 -14.63 -5.71
C LEU A 128 11.02 -15.30 -5.65
N GLU A 129 11.43 -15.81 -4.48
CA GLU A 129 12.65 -16.63 -4.33
C GLU A 129 12.55 -17.91 -5.16
N SER A 130 11.42 -18.61 -5.10
CA SER A 130 11.21 -19.83 -5.89
C SER A 130 11.19 -19.57 -7.39
N LYS A 131 10.64 -18.42 -7.83
CA LYS A 131 10.49 -18.11 -9.26
C LYS A 131 11.74 -17.50 -9.88
N PHE A 132 12.41 -16.59 -9.18
CA PHE A 132 13.52 -15.80 -9.73
C PHE A 132 14.89 -16.15 -9.13
N GLY A 133 14.94 -17.04 -8.14
CA GLY A 133 16.19 -17.60 -7.62
C GLY A 133 17.17 -16.53 -7.13
N GLN A 134 18.40 -16.59 -7.63
CA GLN A 134 19.49 -15.72 -7.18
C GLN A 134 19.22 -14.23 -7.41
N SER A 135 18.61 -13.86 -8.54
CA SER A 135 18.28 -12.46 -8.85
C SER A 135 17.40 -11.82 -7.78
N TYR A 136 16.46 -12.58 -7.21
CA TYR A 136 15.64 -12.08 -6.12
C TYR A 136 16.39 -12.04 -4.79
N LYS A 137 17.26 -13.02 -4.51
CA LYS A 137 18.12 -13.00 -3.30
C LYS A 137 19.03 -11.77 -3.29
N ASP A 138 19.62 -11.42 -4.42
CA ASP A 138 20.48 -10.23 -4.54
C ASP A 138 19.68 -8.94 -4.34
N TYR A 139 18.49 -8.86 -4.96
CA TYR A 139 17.56 -7.76 -4.73
C TYR A 139 17.14 -7.66 -3.24
N LYS A 140 16.83 -8.79 -2.60
CA LYS A 140 16.45 -8.89 -1.20
C LYS A 140 17.59 -8.48 -0.25
N ALA A 141 18.84 -8.74 -0.60
CA ALA A 141 19.99 -8.29 0.19
C ALA A 141 20.21 -6.77 0.10
N ASN A 142 19.82 -6.15 -1.02
CA ASN A 142 20.15 -4.75 -1.31
C ASN A 142 19.03 -3.74 -1.05
N VAL A 143 17.76 -4.16 -1.05
CA VAL A 143 16.60 -3.25 -0.90
C VAL A 143 15.77 -3.67 0.30
N ASN A 144 15.42 -2.72 1.19
CA ASN A 144 14.68 -3.01 2.41
C ASN A 144 13.23 -3.41 2.14
N ARG A 145 12.62 -4.17 3.08
CA ARG A 145 11.23 -4.62 2.96
C ARG A 145 10.22 -3.47 2.97
N ILE A 146 10.34 -2.54 3.92
CA ILE A 146 9.35 -1.48 4.20
C ILE A 146 9.98 -0.07 4.28
N VAL A 147 11.17 0.06 4.87
CA VAL A 147 11.83 1.37 5.06
C VAL A 147 12.58 1.77 3.78
N PRO A 148 12.17 2.83 3.06
CA PRO A 148 12.82 3.20 1.80
C PRO A 148 14.28 3.60 1.97
N LYS A 149 15.13 3.21 1.02
CA LYS A 149 16.51 3.68 0.91
C LYS A 149 16.55 4.94 0.04
N LEU A 150 17.37 5.93 0.41
CA LEU A 150 17.56 7.13 -0.41
C LEU A 150 18.23 6.82 -1.74
N LYS A 151 19.21 5.90 -1.73
CA LYS A 151 19.90 5.44 -2.93
C LYS A 151 19.13 4.31 -3.60
N ALA A 152 18.79 4.49 -4.88
CA ALA A 152 18.17 3.47 -5.71
C ALA A 152 19.12 2.29 -5.93
N TYR A 153 18.61 1.07 -5.79
CA TYR A 153 19.30 -0.14 -6.22
C TYR A 153 19.41 -0.20 -7.74
N LYS A 154 20.57 -0.63 -8.24
CA LYS A 154 20.87 -0.79 -9.66
C LYS A 154 21.40 -2.21 -9.88
N PRO A 155 20.61 -3.13 -10.42
CA PRO A 155 21.06 -4.49 -10.69
C PRO A 155 22.03 -4.48 -11.88
N GLU A 156 23.12 -5.27 -11.81
CA GLU A 156 24.14 -5.32 -12.88
C GLU A 156 23.59 -5.80 -14.24
N ASN A 157 22.62 -6.73 -14.22
CA ASN A 157 22.05 -7.35 -15.43
C ASN A 157 20.53 -7.12 -15.55
N ALA A 158 19.99 -6.02 -15.02
CA ALA A 158 18.56 -5.74 -15.20
C ALA A 158 18.27 -5.19 -16.59
N GLY A 159 17.34 -5.85 -17.29
CA GLY A 159 16.70 -5.26 -18.46
C GLY A 159 16.03 -3.92 -18.11
N VAL A 160 15.82 -3.07 -19.12
CA VAL A 160 15.13 -1.80 -18.93
C VAL A 160 13.67 -2.08 -18.59
N ILE A 161 13.23 -1.66 -17.41
CA ILE A 161 11.81 -1.71 -17.00
C ILE A 161 11.27 -0.29 -17.08
N GLU A 162 10.45 -0.02 -18.09
CA GLU A 162 9.83 1.29 -18.28
C GLU A 162 8.45 1.35 -17.60
N PRO A 163 8.08 2.51 -17.03
CA PRO A 163 6.74 2.70 -16.47
C PRO A 163 5.69 2.77 -17.57
N ASN A 164 4.55 2.12 -17.35
CA ASN A 164 3.34 2.32 -18.14
C ASN A 164 2.30 3.09 -17.32
N TYR A 165 2.40 4.42 -17.33
CA TYR A 165 1.51 5.29 -16.56
C TYR A 165 0.03 5.17 -16.96
N GLN A 166 -0.28 4.90 -18.23
CA GLN A 166 -1.66 4.74 -18.68
C GLN A 166 -2.30 3.46 -18.10
N LYS A 167 -1.59 2.33 -18.14
CA LYS A 167 -2.04 1.09 -17.48
C LYS A 167 -2.04 1.27 -15.95
N GLY A 168 -1.06 1.99 -15.41
CA GLY A 168 -1.00 2.37 -14.00
C GLY A 168 -2.26 3.10 -13.55
N LEU A 169 -2.68 4.11 -14.31
CA LEU A 169 -3.86 4.92 -14.00
C LEU A 169 -5.16 4.12 -14.11
N LYS A 170 -5.30 3.32 -15.18
CA LYS A 170 -6.45 2.42 -15.36
C LYS A 170 -6.54 1.39 -14.23
N SER A 171 -5.40 0.88 -13.79
CA SER A 171 -5.32 0.05 -12.60
C SER A 171 -5.84 0.88 -11.42
N GLU A 172 -5.20 1.99 -11.07
CA GLU A 172 -5.52 2.78 -9.87
C GLU A 172 -6.90 3.43 -9.78
N MET A 173 -7.65 3.52 -10.88
CA MET A 173 -8.99 4.09 -10.93
C MET A 173 -9.93 3.60 -9.81
N ARG A 174 -9.95 2.28 -9.51
CA ARG A 174 -10.82 1.75 -8.45
C ARG A 174 -10.43 2.24 -7.05
N THR A 175 -9.13 2.47 -6.81
CA THR A 175 -8.66 3.00 -5.55
C THR A 175 -9.08 4.46 -5.42
N MET A 176 -8.86 5.24 -6.46
CA MET A 176 -9.25 6.65 -6.51
C MET A 176 -10.76 6.82 -6.32
N GLN A 177 -11.58 5.96 -6.91
CA GLN A 177 -13.03 5.93 -6.69
C GLN A 177 -13.40 5.63 -5.24
N ALA A 178 -12.79 4.60 -4.63
CA ALA A 178 -13.03 4.27 -3.22
C ALA A 178 -12.63 5.41 -2.28
N LEU A 179 -11.46 6.02 -2.51
CA LEU A 179 -11.00 7.20 -1.76
C LEU A 179 -11.95 8.38 -1.95
N GLY A 180 -12.41 8.65 -3.18
CA GLY A 180 -13.38 9.71 -3.47
C GLY A 180 -14.69 9.52 -2.72
N VAL A 181 -15.24 8.30 -2.70
CA VAL A 181 -16.45 7.97 -1.94
C VAL A 181 -16.23 8.16 -0.45
N ILE A 182 -15.13 7.64 0.10
CA ILE A 182 -14.82 7.76 1.53
C ILE A 182 -14.64 9.24 1.93
N LEU A 183 -13.91 10.02 1.14
CA LEU A 183 -13.70 11.44 1.39
C LEU A 183 -15.01 12.22 1.28
N LEU A 184 -15.86 11.93 0.30
CA LEU A 184 -17.17 12.57 0.16
C LEU A 184 -18.05 12.29 1.39
N LEU A 185 -18.13 11.05 1.84
CA LEU A 185 -18.86 10.70 3.07
C LEU A 185 -18.30 11.42 4.29
N THR A 186 -16.98 11.53 4.39
CA THR A 186 -16.30 12.22 5.50
C THR A 186 -16.58 13.74 5.47
N ILE A 187 -16.63 14.36 4.29
CA ILE A 187 -17.03 15.76 4.12
C ILE A 187 -18.47 15.95 4.59
N ILE A 188 -19.40 15.09 4.15
CA ILE A 188 -20.81 15.17 4.57
C ILE A 188 -20.92 15.08 6.10
N ILE A 189 -20.23 14.12 6.73
CA ILE A 189 -20.22 13.98 8.19
C ILE A 189 -19.63 15.23 8.86
N HIS A 190 -18.55 15.80 8.32
CA HIS A 190 -17.92 17.01 8.85
C HIS A 190 -18.84 18.24 8.77
N LEU A 191 -19.70 18.33 7.75
CA LEU A 191 -20.62 19.46 7.58
C LEU A 191 -21.89 19.36 8.45
N VAL A 192 -22.24 18.16 8.92
CA VAL A 192 -23.47 17.91 9.72
C VAL A 192 -23.19 17.91 11.23
N LYS A 193 -21.93 17.75 11.65
CA LYS A 193 -21.48 17.87 13.04
C LYS A 193 -21.02 19.29 13.35
#